data_AF-A0A7S3S8M5-F1
#
_entry.id   AF-A0A7S3S8M5-F1
#
_cell.length_a   1.000
_cell.length_b   1.000
_cell.length_c   1.000
_cell.angle_alpha   90.00
_cell.angle_beta   90.00
_cell.angle_gamma   90.00
#
_symmetry.space_group_name_H-M   'P 1'
#
loop_
_entity.id
_entity.type
_entity.pdbx_description
1 polymer ?
#
loop_
_entity_poly.entity_id
_entity_poly.type
_entity_poly.pdbx_seq_one_letter_code
_entity_poly.pdbx_strand_id
1 'polypeptide(L)'
;PQPARPQFYERHQLFPLGYTSKRVFHDFFRPLPATCVYTCKIREHAGLPSFIIAHPTEPTFTIRSASLTGAWQMLLKPLNRRFRSLGIPPLELTPNQARLEAALFFGLAVPAVAQLVEQLPGSKACEGFQPR
;
A
#
# COMPACT_ATOMS: atom_id res chain seq x y z
N PRO A 1 -2.88 9.75 -12.89
CA PRO A 1 -2.86 8.40 -13.52
C PRO A 1 -2.04 8.46 -14.81
N GLN A 2 -1.59 7.31 -15.32
CA GLN A 2 -0.74 7.25 -16.52
C GLN A 2 -1.42 6.38 -17.59
N PRO A 3 -2.31 6.93 -18.44
CA PRO A 3 -3.13 6.15 -19.36
C PRO A 3 -2.33 5.30 -20.36
N ALA A 4 -1.23 5.85 -20.88
CA ALA A 4 -0.36 5.14 -21.80
C ALA A 4 0.55 4.09 -21.12
N ARG A 5 0.38 3.83 -19.82
CA ARG A 5 1.26 2.97 -19.03
C ARG A 5 0.41 1.96 -18.23
N PRO A 6 0.04 0.81 -18.83
CA PRO A 6 -0.89 -0.16 -18.23
C PRO A 6 -0.43 -0.74 -16.89
N GLN A 7 0.88 -0.71 -16.61
CA GLN A 7 1.43 -1.10 -15.32
C GLN A 7 1.01 -0.18 -14.15
N PHE A 8 0.43 1.01 -14.41
CA PHE A 8 -0.02 1.96 -13.38
C PHE A 8 -1.51 1.88 -13.06
N TYR A 9 -2.21 0.87 -13.56
CA TYR A 9 -3.60 0.62 -13.20
C TYR A 9 -3.98 -0.86 -13.34
N GLU A 10 -4.96 -1.26 -12.56
CA GLU A 10 -5.71 -2.51 -12.68
C GLU A 10 -7.17 -2.17 -13.00
N ARG A 11 -7.98 -3.20 -13.29
CA ARG A 11 -9.40 -3.05 -13.62
C ARG A 11 -10.18 -2.14 -12.66
N HIS A 12 -9.90 -2.15 -11.35
CA HIS A 12 -10.63 -1.37 -10.34
C HIS A 12 -9.72 -0.49 -9.47
N GLN A 13 -8.48 -0.26 -9.89
CA GLN A 13 -7.52 0.47 -9.07
C GLN A 13 -6.53 1.25 -9.94
N LEU A 14 -6.42 2.56 -9.69
CA LEU A 14 -5.34 3.37 -10.28
C LEU A 14 -4.18 3.51 -9.29
N PHE A 15 -2.96 3.64 -9.82
CA PHE A 15 -1.73 3.87 -9.05
C PHE A 15 -1.09 5.20 -9.45
N PRO A 16 -1.62 6.35 -9.02
CA PRO A 16 -1.10 7.64 -9.47
C PRO A 16 0.34 7.88 -9.01
N LEU A 17 1.26 8.11 -9.95
CA LEU A 17 2.59 8.64 -9.60
C LEU A 17 2.47 9.92 -8.78
N GLY A 18 3.29 10.03 -7.74
CA GLY A 18 3.25 11.17 -6.82
C GLY A 18 2.38 10.92 -5.58
N TYR A 19 1.44 9.96 -5.64
CA TYR A 19 0.53 9.63 -4.53
C TYR A 19 1.30 9.42 -3.23
N THR A 20 0.80 10.03 -2.15
CA THR A 20 1.35 9.94 -0.80
C THR A 20 0.21 9.91 0.19
N SER A 21 0.26 8.98 1.15
CA SER A 21 -0.71 8.89 2.24
C SER A 21 -0.01 8.56 3.56
N LYS A 22 -0.70 8.78 4.67
CA LYS A 22 -0.24 8.44 6.02
C LYS A 22 -1.16 7.40 6.62
N ARG A 23 -0.60 6.41 7.31
CA ARG A 23 -1.36 5.29 7.91
C ARG A 23 -0.86 5.01 9.32
N VAL A 24 -1.77 5.04 10.29
CA VAL A 24 -1.48 4.57 11.65
C VAL A 24 -1.47 3.05 11.64
N PHE A 25 -0.41 2.45 12.17
CA PHE A 25 -0.28 1.00 12.29
C PHE A 25 0.68 0.64 13.43
N HIS A 26 0.80 -0.66 13.75
CA HIS A 26 1.71 -1.14 14.80
C HIS A 26 3.15 -0.70 14.55
N ASP A 27 3.78 -0.17 15.61
CA ASP A 27 5.20 0.16 15.60
C ASP A 27 6.00 -1.09 15.97
N PHE A 28 6.71 -1.65 14.99
CA PHE A 28 7.49 -2.86 15.21
C PHE A 28 8.75 -2.63 16.07
N PHE A 29 9.20 -1.39 16.22
CA PHE A 29 10.38 -0.99 16.99
C PHE A 29 10.06 -0.66 18.45
N ARG A 30 8.77 -0.62 18.83
CA ARG A 30 8.31 -0.28 20.19
C ARG A 30 7.44 -1.39 20.79
N PRO A 31 7.49 -1.65 22.12
CA PRO A 31 6.62 -2.62 22.81
C PRO A 31 5.12 -2.51 22.42
N LEU A 32 4.40 -3.63 22.34
CA LEU A 32 2.97 -3.59 22.02
C LEU A 32 2.25 -2.96 23.21
N PRO A 33 1.17 -2.17 23.00
CA PRO A 33 0.44 -1.95 21.74
C PRO A 33 0.86 -0.69 20.97
N ALA A 34 2.13 -0.29 21.01
CA ALA A 34 2.58 0.95 20.35
C ALA A 34 2.24 1.00 18.85
N THR A 35 1.89 2.19 18.38
CA THR A 35 1.60 2.50 16.98
C THR A 35 2.42 3.69 16.52
N CYS A 36 2.62 3.77 15.20
CA CYS A 36 3.28 4.90 14.56
C CYS A 36 2.60 5.23 13.22
N VAL A 37 2.99 6.36 12.62
CA VAL A 37 2.40 6.85 11.38
C VAL A 37 3.34 6.56 10.20
N TYR A 38 3.06 5.48 9.48
CA TYR A 38 3.78 5.14 8.25
C TYR A 38 3.42 6.10 7.13
N THR A 39 4.39 6.40 6.27
CA THR A 39 4.16 7.11 5.02
C THR A 39 4.17 6.14 3.84
N CYS A 40 3.05 6.06 3.14
CA CYS A 40 2.88 5.24 1.93
C CYS A 40 3.08 6.13 0.70
N LYS A 41 3.84 5.68 -0.29
CA LYS A 41 4.08 6.44 -1.54
C LYS A 41 4.00 5.54 -2.76
N ILE A 42 3.54 6.11 -3.87
CA ILE A 42 3.68 5.53 -5.21
C ILE A 42 4.69 6.38 -5.97
N ARG A 43 5.77 5.73 -6.41
CA ARG A 43 6.87 6.34 -7.18
C ARG A 43 7.13 5.50 -8.41
N GLU A 44 7.99 6.02 -9.28
CA GLU A 44 8.48 5.28 -10.44
C GLU A 44 9.85 4.70 -10.12
N HIS A 45 10.09 3.46 -10.56
CA HIS A 45 11.40 2.86 -10.58
C HIS A 45 11.54 1.99 -11.83
N ALA A 46 12.52 2.29 -12.69
CA ALA A 46 12.77 1.57 -13.94
C ALA A 46 11.51 1.42 -14.83
N GLY A 47 10.71 2.48 -14.97
CA GLY A 47 9.50 2.43 -15.82
C GLY A 47 8.27 1.77 -15.18
N LEU A 48 8.38 1.25 -13.95
CA LEU A 48 7.34 0.53 -13.24
C LEU A 48 6.88 1.26 -11.97
N PRO A 49 5.67 1.02 -11.46
CA PRO A 49 5.27 1.52 -10.15
C PRO A 49 6.12 0.90 -9.04
N SER A 50 6.54 1.74 -8.10
CA SER A 50 7.22 1.36 -6.87
C SER A 50 6.36 1.79 -5.68
N PHE A 51 5.91 0.81 -4.93
CA PHE A 51 5.08 0.96 -3.73
C PHE A 51 5.99 1.00 -2.51
N ILE A 52 5.97 2.13 -1.82
CA ILE A 52 6.91 2.44 -0.74
C ILE A 52 6.16 2.59 0.56
N ILE A 53 6.62 1.95 1.63
CA ILE A 53 6.16 2.16 3.00
C ILE A 53 7.37 2.58 3.85
N ALA A 54 7.33 3.78 4.42
CA ALA A 54 8.42 4.32 5.24
C ALA A 54 7.98 4.51 6.69
N HIS A 55 8.81 4.06 7.62
CA HIS A 55 8.65 4.34 9.05
C HIS A 55 8.90 5.84 9.32
N PRO A 56 8.20 6.48 10.29
CA PRO A 56 8.38 7.90 10.58
C PRO A 56 9.77 8.27 11.11
N THR A 57 10.41 7.38 11.87
CA THR A 57 11.67 7.66 12.59
C THR A 57 12.80 6.69 12.29
N GLU A 58 12.56 5.63 11.52
CA GLU A 58 13.56 4.58 11.23
C GLU A 58 13.85 4.57 9.73
N PRO A 59 14.84 5.35 9.26
CA PRO A 59 15.11 5.51 7.82
C PRO A 59 15.48 4.20 7.12
N THR A 60 16.14 3.31 7.87
CA THR A 60 16.53 1.97 7.42
C THR A 60 15.31 1.07 7.20
N PHE A 61 14.17 1.36 7.84
CA PHE A 61 12.91 0.68 7.61
C PHE A 61 12.09 1.38 6.51
N THR A 62 12.60 1.27 5.29
CA THR A 62 11.88 1.69 4.08
C THR A 62 11.64 0.46 3.20
N ILE A 63 10.38 0.04 3.11
CA ILE A 63 9.96 -1.04 2.23
C ILE A 63 9.74 -0.47 0.84
N ARG A 64 10.22 -1.18 -0.19
CA ARG A 64 9.92 -0.91 -1.60
C ARG A 64 9.50 -2.21 -2.27
N SER A 65 8.43 -2.16 -3.05
CA SER A 65 7.92 -3.32 -3.79
C SER A 65 7.36 -2.92 -5.14
N ALA A 66 7.31 -3.86 -6.07
CA ALA A 66 6.67 -3.69 -7.38
C ALA A 66 5.13 -3.88 -7.32
N SER A 67 4.56 -4.28 -6.18
CA SER A 67 3.11 -4.39 -5.98
C SER A 67 2.68 -3.91 -4.59
N LEU A 68 1.42 -3.46 -4.47
CA LEU A 68 0.80 -3.12 -3.18
C LEU A 68 0.88 -4.29 -2.19
N THR A 69 0.42 -5.46 -2.62
CA THR A 69 0.38 -6.67 -1.80
C THR A 69 1.79 -7.08 -1.37
N GLY A 70 2.80 -6.94 -2.24
CA GLY A 70 4.19 -7.23 -1.90
C GLY A 70 4.72 -6.30 -0.80
N ALA A 71 4.45 -4.99 -0.90
CA ALA A 71 4.83 -4.02 0.13
C ALA A 71 4.15 -4.33 1.47
N TRP A 72 2.86 -4.64 1.45
CA TRP A 72 2.08 -5.03 2.64
C TRP A 72 2.61 -6.32 3.29
N GLN A 73 2.88 -7.36 2.50
CA GLN A 73 3.44 -8.62 3.02
C GLN A 73 4.83 -8.41 3.65
N MET A 74 5.67 -7.58 3.05
CA MET A 74 6.97 -7.21 3.64
C MET A 74 6.81 -6.50 4.99
N LEU A 75 5.77 -5.68 5.14
CA LEU A 75 5.43 -5.00 6.40
C LEU A 75 4.94 -6.00 7.46
N LEU A 76 4.13 -6.99 7.08
CA LEU A 76 3.59 -7.99 8.00
C LEU A 76 4.62 -9.01 8.48
N LYS A 77 5.70 -9.27 7.72
CA LYS A 77 6.74 -10.23 8.12
C LYS A 77 7.33 -9.95 9.53
N PRO A 78 7.85 -8.75 9.84
CA PRO A 78 8.34 -8.45 11.19
C PRO A 78 7.23 -8.48 12.25
N LEU A 79 6.02 -8.02 11.93
CA LEU A 79 4.87 -8.06 12.84
C LEU A 79 4.50 -9.51 13.22
N ASN A 80 4.34 -10.38 12.24
CA ASN A 80 3.97 -11.79 12.46
C ASN A 80 5.06 -12.56 13.21
N ARG A 81 6.35 -12.24 13.01
CA ARG A 81 7.43 -12.81 13.84
C ARG A 81 7.27 -12.41 15.30
N ARG A 82 6.94 -11.15 15.54
CA ARG A 82 6.76 -10.61 16.89
C ARG A 82 5.48 -11.12 17.56
N PHE A 83 4.39 -11.27 16.83
CA PHE A 83 3.17 -11.88 17.34
C PHE A 83 3.44 -13.32 17.80
N ARG A 84 4.15 -14.11 16.97
CA ARG A 84 4.58 -15.46 17.35
C ARG A 84 5.43 -15.49 18.64
N SER A 85 6.38 -14.56 18.82
CA SER A 85 7.18 -14.51 20.05
C SER A 85 6.38 -14.13 21.32
N LEU A 86 5.19 -13.55 21.14
CA LEU A 86 4.30 -13.14 22.23
C LEU A 86 3.12 -14.11 22.41
N GLY A 87 3.09 -15.23 21.69
CA GLY A 87 1.96 -16.17 21.71
C GLY A 87 0.67 -15.62 21.06
N ILE A 88 0.79 -14.54 20.28
CA ILE A 88 -0.33 -13.93 19.56
C ILE A 88 -0.41 -14.59 18.16
N PRO A 89 -1.59 -15.01 17.69
CA PRO A 89 -1.76 -15.54 16.34
C PRO A 89 -1.27 -14.53 15.27
N PRO A 90 -0.53 -14.99 14.25
CA PRO A 90 -0.13 -14.12 13.14
C PRO A 90 -1.34 -13.69 12.30
N LEU A 91 -1.18 -12.60 11.56
CA LEU A 91 -2.17 -12.19 10.56
C LEU A 91 -2.05 -13.11 9.34
N GLU A 92 -2.99 -14.06 9.21
CA GLU A 92 -3.15 -14.93 8.06
C GLU A 92 -4.31 -14.43 7.20
N LEU A 93 -4.02 -14.08 5.95
CA LEU A 93 -4.97 -13.53 5.00
C LEU A 93 -4.98 -14.37 3.74
N THR A 94 -6.16 -14.66 3.20
CA THR A 94 -6.29 -15.20 1.85
C THR A 94 -5.72 -14.21 0.82
N PRO A 95 -5.35 -14.64 -0.40
CA PRO A 95 -4.81 -13.73 -1.42
C PRO A 95 -5.72 -12.51 -1.70
N ASN A 96 -7.04 -12.72 -1.71
CA ASN A 96 -8.01 -11.65 -1.93
C ASN A 96 -8.07 -10.65 -0.76
N GLN A 97 -8.05 -11.15 0.49
CA GLN A 97 -7.99 -10.30 1.67
C GLN A 97 -6.67 -9.52 1.71
N ALA A 98 -5.54 -10.16 1.41
CA ALA A 98 -4.24 -9.48 1.38
C ALA A 98 -4.19 -8.35 0.35
N ARG A 99 -4.83 -8.52 -0.82
CA ARG A 99 -4.93 -7.45 -1.83
C ARG A 99 -5.78 -6.28 -1.36
N LEU A 100 -6.93 -6.55 -0.75
CA LEU A 100 -7.81 -5.52 -0.20
C LEU A 100 -7.12 -4.76 0.94
N GLU A 101 -6.53 -5.47 1.90
CA GLU A 101 -5.81 -4.89 3.02
C GLU A 101 -4.64 -4.03 2.57
N ALA A 102 -3.87 -4.48 1.56
CA ALA A 102 -2.79 -3.67 1.01
C ALA A 102 -3.31 -2.36 0.37
N ALA A 103 -4.41 -2.43 -0.39
CA ALA A 103 -5.03 -1.24 -0.98
C ALA A 103 -5.62 -0.29 0.08
N LEU A 104 -6.21 -0.84 1.15
CA LEU A 104 -6.72 -0.06 2.29
C LEU A 104 -5.58 0.56 3.10
N PHE A 105 -4.47 -0.15 3.27
CA PHE A 105 -3.30 0.36 3.97
C PHE A 105 -2.67 1.55 3.26
N PHE A 106 -2.59 1.50 1.93
CA PHE A 106 -2.20 2.65 1.12
C PHE A 106 -3.27 3.73 1.05
N GLY A 107 -4.51 3.46 1.48
CA GLY A 107 -5.64 4.38 1.43
C GLY A 107 -6.37 4.41 0.09
N LEU A 108 -5.89 3.67 -0.91
CA LEU A 108 -6.41 3.63 -2.28
C LEU A 108 -7.76 2.93 -2.42
N ALA A 109 -8.12 2.09 -1.45
CA ALA A 109 -9.44 1.46 -1.36
C ALA A 109 -10.38 2.15 -0.36
N VAL A 110 -9.98 3.28 0.24
CA VAL A 110 -10.90 4.12 1.02
C VAL A 110 -11.85 4.81 0.05
N PRO A 111 -13.18 4.69 0.19
CA PRO A 111 -14.14 5.14 -0.83
C PRO A 111 -13.93 6.58 -1.30
N ALA A 112 -13.78 7.53 -0.37
CA ALA A 112 -13.54 8.93 -0.71
C ALA A 112 -12.23 9.16 -1.47
N VAL A 113 -11.16 8.43 -1.12
CA VAL A 113 -9.87 8.53 -1.81
C VAL A 113 -9.96 7.88 -3.19
N ALA A 114 -10.63 6.73 -3.30
CA ALA A 114 -10.84 6.05 -4.57
C ALA A 114 -11.59 6.95 -5.56
N GLN A 115 -12.68 7.60 -5.12
CA GLN A 115 -13.44 8.56 -5.92
C GLN A 115 -12.58 9.74 -6.39
N LEU A 116 -11.78 10.33 -5.50
CA LEU A 116 -10.88 11.42 -5.87
C LEU A 116 -9.82 10.97 -6.89
N VAL A 117 -9.27 9.77 -6.72
CA VAL A 117 -8.29 9.18 -7.64
C VAL A 117 -8.93 8.90 -9.01
N GLU A 118 -10.16 8.40 -9.02
CA GLU A 118 -10.96 8.14 -10.22
C GLU A 118 -11.30 9.42 -11.00
N GLN A 119 -11.42 10.55 -10.30
CA GLN A 119 -11.68 11.86 -10.92
C GLN A 119 -10.42 12.56 -11.46
N LEU A 120 -9.22 12.00 -11.23
CA LEU A 120 -7.99 12.62 -11.73
C LEU A 120 -7.98 12.72 -13.26
N PRO A 121 -7.33 13.76 -13.82
CA PRO A 121 -7.12 13.86 -15.26
C PRO A 121 -6.46 12.58 -15.82
N GLY A 122 -7.03 12.08 -16.90
CA GLY A 122 -6.57 10.87 -17.57
C GLY A 122 -7.15 9.56 -17.04
N SER A 123 -7.83 9.51 -15.90
CA SER A 123 -8.40 8.25 -15.36
C SER A 123 -9.30 7.52 -16.37
N LYS A 124 -10.14 8.25 -17.10
CA LYS A 124 -11.05 7.69 -18.12
C LYS A 124 -10.35 7.18 -19.38
N ALA A 125 -9.08 7.55 -19.58
CA ALA A 125 -8.28 7.10 -20.71
C ALA A 125 -7.47 5.83 -20.41
N CYS A 126 -7.48 5.35 -19.16
CA CYS A 126 -6.89 4.07 -18.78
C CYS A 126 -7.75 2.92 -19.35
N GLU A 127 -7.22 2.20 -20.33
CA GLU A 127 -7.95 1.14 -21.02
C GLU A 127 -8.37 0.01 -20.06
N GLY A 128 -9.64 -0.40 -20.10
CA GLY A 128 -10.16 -1.47 -19.24
C GLY A 128 -10.35 -1.09 -17.77
N PHE A 129 -10.05 0.15 -17.38
CA PHE A 129 -10.35 0.66 -16.05
C PHE A 129 -11.87 0.86 -15.86
N GLN A 130 -12.37 0.36 -14.73
CA GLN A 130 -13.77 0.43 -14.31
C GLN A 130 -13.80 1.01 -12.89
N PRO A 131 -14.22 2.29 -12.76
CA PRO A 131 -14.47 2.92 -11.45
C PRO A 131 -15.41 2.09 -10.58
N ARG A 132 -15.28 2.25 -9.26
CA ARG A 132 -16.11 1.53 -8.28
C ARG A 132 -17.43 2.22 -7.95
#